data_AF-A0A0G2GAH3-F1
#
_entry.id   AF-A0A0G2GAH3-F1
#
_cell.length_a   1.000
_cell.length_b   1.000
_cell.length_c   1.000
_cell.angle_alpha   90.00
_cell.angle_beta   90.00
_cell.angle_gamma   90.00
#
_symmetry.space_group_name_H-M   'P 1'
#
loop_
_entity.id
_entity.type
_entity.pdbx_description
1 polymer ?
#
loop_
_entity_poly.entity_id
_entity_poly.type
_entity_poly.pdbx_seq_one_letter_code
_entity_poly.pdbx_strand_id
1 'polypeptide(L)'
;MADLDNPDNVLSATFPAPPPFWKHFTSDNRARYKELQQQNDDQTAADEGEGRKPADIPAELRYLRPPEPPANGKYRSFGDPYDKMTQSLLLNYLELAGVLAADPGRWQEKYEDMQTLLFNAHHLINEYRPHQARASLIAMMEEQLARRREEVEGSRQHLRGGSGNPP
;
A
#
# COMPACT_ATOMS: atom_id res chain seq x y z
N MET A 1 -17.50 21.78 7.66
CA MET A 1 -16.04 21.56 7.70
C MET A 1 -15.75 21.05 9.11
N ALA A 2 -15.46 19.76 9.29
CA ALA A 2 -15.18 19.23 10.63
C ALA A 2 -13.69 19.44 10.91
N ASP A 3 -13.37 20.21 11.95
CA ASP A 3 -12.00 20.40 12.42
C ASP A 3 -11.47 19.08 13.00
N LEU A 4 -10.55 18.46 12.25
CA LEU A 4 -9.91 17.18 12.59
C LEU A 4 -8.75 17.32 13.58
N ASP A 5 -8.45 18.53 14.04
CA ASP A 5 -7.34 18.82 14.95
C ASP A 5 -7.73 18.79 16.44
N ASN A 6 -8.98 18.43 16.78
CA ASN A 6 -9.42 18.30 18.17
C ASN A 6 -9.04 16.91 18.76
N PRO A 7 -8.18 16.83 19.79
CA PRO A 7 -7.77 15.55 20.39
C PRO A 7 -8.93 14.76 21.03
N ASP A 8 -10.02 15.42 21.40
CA ASP A 8 -11.20 14.77 21.99
C ASP A 8 -12.05 14.01 20.94
N ASN A 9 -11.84 14.26 19.65
CA ASN A 9 -12.59 13.62 18.57
C ASN A 9 -12.00 12.26 18.15
N VAL A 10 -10.83 11.89 18.69
CA VAL A 10 -10.11 10.64 18.37
C VAL A 10 -10.82 9.41 18.94
N LEU A 11 -11.70 9.59 19.94
CA LEU A 11 -12.48 8.50 20.55
C LEU A 11 -13.80 8.18 19.82
N SER A 12 -14.19 8.99 18.82
CA SER A 12 -15.45 8.84 18.07
C SER A 12 -15.24 8.29 16.64
N ALA A 13 -14.00 8.30 16.15
CA ALA A 13 -13.70 7.88 14.79
C ALA A 13 -13.44 6.37 14.72
N THR A 14 -14.25 5.64 13.94
CA THR A 14 -14.05 4.21 13.62
C THR A 14 -12.71 3.93 12.92
N PHE A 15 -11.98 4.97 12.50
CA PHE A 15 -10.68 4.88 11.86
C PHE A 15 -9.68 5.85 12.47
N PRO A 16 -8.41 5.43 12.68
CA PRO A 16 -7.37 6.32 13.18
C PRO A 16 -7.07 7.43 12.17
N ALA A 17 -6.64 8.58 12.67
CA ALA A 17 -6.17 9.67 11.84
C ALA A 17 -5.04 9.21 10.91
N PRO A 18 -4.97 9.74 9.67
CA PRO A 18 -3.95 9.34 8.71
C PRO A 18 -2.54 9.62 9.26
N PRO A 19 -1.56 8.72 9.02
CA PRO A 19 -0.20 8.89 9.53
C PRO A 19 0.44 10.21 9.10
N PRO A 20 1.09 10.96 10.01
CA PRO A 20 1.47 12.36 9.80
C PRO A 20 2.37 12.61 8.58
N PHE A 21 3.07 11.59 8.09
CA PHE A 21 3.93 11.69 6.91
C PHE A 21 3.19 12.02 5.61
N TRP A 22 1.86 11.89 5.55
CA TRP A 22 1.06 12.24 4.37
C TRP A 22 1.24 13.71 3.96
N LYS A 23 1.54 14.59 4.92
CA LYS A 23 1.76 16.03 4.71
C LYS A 23 2.97 16.32 3.82
N HIS A 24 3.90 15.37 3.69
CA HIS A 24 5.10 15.52 2.85
C HIS A 24 4.86 15.17 1.38
N PHE A 25 3.68 14.66 0.99
CA PHE A 25 3.33 14.28 -0.38
C PHE A 25 2.86 15.47 -1.25
N THR A 26 3.63 16.56 -1.24
CA THR A 26 3.36 17.76 -2.05
C THR A 26 3.90 17.61 -3.49
N SER A 27 3.37 18.41 -4.43
CA SER A 27 3.91 18.48 -5.81
C SER A 27 5.39 18.83 -5.84
N ASP A 28 5.78 19.77 -4.98
CA ASP A 28 7.15 20.30 -4.93
C ASP A 28 8.12 19.26 -4.37
N ASN A 29 7.73 18.54 -3.32
CA ASN A 29 8.56 17.48 -2.74
C ASN A 29 8.72 16.31 -3.72
N ARG A 30 7.68 15.99 -4.49
CA ARG A 30 7.77 14.98 -5.57
C ARG A 30 8.71 15.40 -6.70
N ALA A 31 8.71 16.68 -7.08
CA ALA A 31 9.62 17.20 -8.10
C ALA A 31 11.09 17.12 -7.63
N ARG A 32 11.37 17.62 -6.43
CA ARG A 32 12.72 17.55 -5.81
C ARG A 32 13.20 16.12 -5.65
N TYR A 33 12.32 15.19 -5.27
CA TYR A 33 12.66 13.77 -5.14
C TYR A 33 13.03 13.13 -6.49
N LYS A 34 12.35 13.49 -7.59
CA LYS A 34 12.71 13.01 -8.94
C LYS A 34 14.06 13.54 -9.40
N GLU A 35 14.35 14.81 -9.16
CA GLU A 35 15.66 15.42 -9.49
C GLU A 35 16.80 14.73 -8.74
N LEU A 36 16.59 14.45 -7.44
CA LEU A 36 17.55 13.70 -6.62
C LEU A 36 17.73 12.26 -7.09
N GLN A 37 16.67 11.58 -7.53
CA GLN A 37 16.81 10.23 -8.12
C GLN A 37 17.65 10.25 -9.39
N GLN A 38 17.37 11.19 -10.30
CA GLN A 38 18.13 11.34 -11.55
C GLN A 38 19.62 11.64 -11.30
N GLN A 39 19.92 12.49 -10.31
CA GLN A 39 21.30 12.78 -9.92
C GLN A 39 22.03 11.57 -9.30
N ASN A 40 21.31 10.68 -8.60
CA ASN A 40 21.89 9.45 -8.06
C ASN A 40 22.08 8.38 -9.14
N ASP A 41 21.18 8.30 -10.12
CA ASP A 41 21.26 7.36 -11.25
C ASP A 41 22.44 7.69 -12.20
N ASP A 42 22.79 8.97 -12.37
CA ASP A 42 23.98 9.38 -13.13
C ASP A 42 25.31 9.07 -12.40
N GLN A 43 25.27 8.87 -11.07
CA GLN A 43 26.45 8.57 -10.24
C GLN A 43 26.66 7.06 -9.96
N THR A 44 25.68 6.20 -10.25
CA THR A 44 25.73 4.74 -10.02
C THR A 44 26.38 3.96 -11.16
N ALA A 45 26.62 4.56 -12.33
CA ALA A 45 27.31 3.88 -13.45
C ALA A 45 28.82 3.62 -13.21
N ALA A 46 29.39 4.03 -12.08
CA ALA A 46 30.84 3.98 -11.83
C ALA A 46 31.30 3.09 -10.66
N ASP A 47 30.43 2.51 -9.83
CA ASP A 47 30.87 1.75 -8.66
C ASP A 47 29.83 0.73 -8.17
N GLU A 48 30.02 -0.54 -8.54
CA GLU A 48 29.27 -1.68 -7.98
C GLU A 48 29.96 -2.16 -6.71
N GLY A 49 29.41 -1.81 -5.54
CA GLY A 49 29.93 -2.31 -4.27
C GLY A 49 29.13 -1.83 -3.06
N GLU A 50 28.42 -2.77 -2.45
CA GLU A 50 28.00 -2.82 -1.04
C GLU A 50 27.45 -1.53 -0.37
N GLY A 51 26.15 -1.55 -0.08
CA GLY A 51 25.59 -0.92 1.13
C GLY A 51 25.89 0.57 1.33
N ARG A 52 25.59 1.41 0.33
CA ARG A 52 25.78 2.86 0.44
C ARG A 52 24.88 3.43 1.54
N LYS A 53 25.49 3.97 2.61
CA LYS A 53 24.80 4.79 3.61
C LYS A 53 24.00 5.87 2.87
N PRO A 54 22.71 6.08 3.20
CA PRO A 54 21.86 6.93 2.41
C PRO A 54 22.47 8.33 2.38
N ALA A 55 22.59 8.87 1.16
CA ALA A 55 22.83 10.29 0.94
C ALA A 55 21.93 11.10 1.86
N ASP A 56 22.41 12.27 2.30
CA ASP A 56 21.78 13.18 3.26
C ASP A 56 20.47 13.76 2.69
N ILE A 57 19.48 12.89 2.50
CA ILE A 57 18.17 13.21 1.94
C ILE A 57 17.40 13.88 3.06
N PRO A 58 16.90 15.12 2.85
CA PRO A 58 16.09 15.82 3.83
C PRO A 58 14.97 14.94 4.37
N ALA A 59 14.72 15.02 5.69
CA ALA A 59 13.78 14.13 6.39
C ALA A 59 12.37 14.09 5.74
N GLU A 60 11.95 15.20 5.12
CA GLU A 60 10.67 15.32 4.41
C GLU A 60 10.60 14.47 3.13
N LEU A 61 11.72 14.29 2.43
CA LEU A 61 11.79 13.53 1.18
C LEU A 61 11.97 12.02 1.43
N ARG A 62 12.44 11.63 2.62
CA ARG A 62 12.61 10.22 3.01
C ARG A 62 11.29 9.44 2.99
N TYR A 63 10.17 10.11 3.29
CA TYR A 63 8.84 9.50 3.30
C TYR A 63 8.26 9.22 1.92
N LEU A 64 8.83 9.80 0.85
CA LEU A 64 8.44 9.51 -0.53
C LEU A 64 9.07 8.20 -1.05
N ARG A 65 10.10 7.69 -0.37
CA ARG A 65 10.68 6.40 -0.67
C ARG A 65 9.80 5.30 -0.06
N PRO A 66 9.41 4.28 -0.84
CA PRO A 66 8.83 3.07 -0.26
C PRO A 66 9.79 2.53 0.81
N PRO A 67 9.31 2.21 2.02
CA PRO A 67 10.17 1.65 3.04
C PRO A 67 10.84 0.38 2.52
N GLU A 68 12.09 0.17 2.91
CA GLU A 68 12.82 -1.01 2.48
C GLU A 68 12.07 -2.27 2.90
N PRO A 69 12.01 -3.29 2.03
CA PRO A 69 11.45 -4.57 2.41
C PRO A 69 12.18 -5.06 3.66
N PRO A 70 11.47 -5.59 4.67
CA PRO A 70 12.13 -6.15 5.83
C PRO A 70 13.12 -7.24 5.36
N ALA A 71 14.36 -7.21 5.88
CA ALA A 71 15.47 -8.08 5.47
C ALA A 71 15.15 -9.59 5.48
N ASN A 72 14.08 -9.98 6.19
CA ASN A 72 13.65 -11.36 6.37
C ASN A 72 12.60 -11.81 5.34
N GLY A 73 12.20 -10.95 4.39
CA GLY A 73 11.19 -11.24 3.36
C GLY A 73 9.76 -11.46 3.89
N LYS A 74 9.56 -11.25 5.20
CA LYS A 74 8.29 -11.50 5.89
C LYS A 74 7.63 -10.18 6.26
N TYR A 75 6.53 -9.87 5.59
CA TYR A 75 5.64 -8.79 6.01
C TYR A 75 4.88 -9.26 7.25
N ARG A 76 5.09 -8.57 8.37
CA ARG A 76 4.36 -8.80 9.61
C ARG A 76 3.32 -7.69 9.75
N SER A 77 2.04 -8.05 9.65
CA SER A 77 0.96 -7.30 10.31
C SER A 77 0.65 -8.07 11.59
N PHE A 78 0.89 -7.45 12.74
CA PHE A 78 0.64 -8.03 14.07
C PHE A 78 1.16 -9.45 14.35
N GLY A 79 2.32 -9.83 13.82
CA GLY A 79 3.12 -10.94 14.37
C GLY A 79 3.05 -12.29 13.64
N ASP A 80 2.02 -12.59 12.85
CA ASP A 80 1.89 -13.87 12.12
C ASP A 80 1.71 -13.73 10.59
N PRO A 81 2.34 -14.61 9.79
CA PRO A 81 2.20 -14.61 8.34
C PRO A 81 0.83 -15.18 7.90
N TYR A 82 0.16 -14.46 7.00
CA TYR A 82 -1.19 -14.73 6.49
C TYR A 82 -1.45 -16.18 6.02
N ASP A 83 -0.45 -16.84 5.40
CA ASP A 83 -0.59 -18.22 4.89
C ASP A 83 -0.93 -19.25 5.98
N LYS A 84 -0.46 -19.03 7.21
CA LYS A 84 -0.68 -19.99 8.30
C LYS A 84 -2.12 -20.00 8.79
N MET A 85 -2.82 -18.86 8.71
CA MET A 85 -4.19 -18.75 9.18
C MET A 85 -5.17 -19.48 8.26
N THR A 86 -4.98 -19.36 6.94
CA THR A 86 -5.81 -20.09 5.95
C THR A 86 -5.58 -21.60 6.03
N GLN A 87 -4.33 -22.04 6.19
CA GLN A 87 -4.00 -23.46 6.41
C GLN A 87 -4.60 -23.99 7.73
N SER A 88 -4.52 -23.20 8.80
CA SER A 88 -5.10 -23.55 10.10
C SER A 88 -6.63 -23.65 10.05
N LEU A 89 -7.30 -22.76 9.31
CA LEU A 89 -8.74 -22.80 9.12
C LEU A 89 -9.18 -24.06 8.36
N LEU A 90 -8.45 -24.43 7.30
CA LEU A 90 -8.74 -25.65 6.53
C LEU A 90 -8.55 -26.91 7.38
N LEU A 91 -7.48 -26.96 8.18
CA LEU A 91 -7.21 -28.09 9.06
C LEU A 91 -8.32 -28.24 10.11
N ASN A 92 -8.73 -27.14 10.75
CA ASN A 92 -9.84 -27.15 11.71
C ASN A 92 -11.17 -27.59 11.09
N TYR A 93 -11.43 -27.22 9.82
CA TYR A 93 -12.61 -27.68 9.11
C TYR A 93 -12.59 -29.20 8.85
N LEU A 94 -11.44 -29.75 8.43
CA LEU A 94 -11.28 -31.20 8.23
C LEU A 94 -11.41 -31.97 9.55
N GLU A 95 -10.86 -31.43 10.64
CA GLU A 95 -11.03 -31.99 11.98
C GLU A 95 -12.50 -31.95 12.42
N LEU A 96 -13.22 -30.85 12.18
CA LEU A 96 -14.65 -30.77 12.47
C LEU A 96 -15.43 -31.82 11.66
N ALA A 97 -15.15 -31.99 10.37
CA ALA A 97 -15.79 -33.01 9.55
C ALA A 97 -15.53 -34.43 10.08
N GLY A 98 -14.31 -34.69 10.55
CA GLY A 98 -13.96 -35.95 11.22
C GLY A 98 -14.67 -36.14 12.55
N VAL A 99 -14.76 -35.09 13.38
CA VAL A 99 -15.49 -35.11 14.65
C VAL A 99 -16.96 -35.37 14.42
N LEU A 100 -17.60 -34.67 13.48
CA LEU A 100 -19.02 -34.88 13.16
C LEU A 100 -19.30 -36.30 12.64
N ALA A 101 -18.34 -36.94 11.97
CA ALA A 101 -18.46 -38.32 11.53
C ALA A 101 -18.30 -39.35 12.66
N ALA A 102 -17.48 -39.05 13.67
CA ALA A 102 -17.15 -39.98 14.76
C ALA A 102 -17.99 -39.77 16.03
N ASP A 103 -18.16 -38.52 16.46
CA ASP A 103 -18.94 -38.10 17.63
C ASP A 103 -19.54 -36.70 17.37
N PRO A 104 -20.79 -36.64 16.87
CA PRO A 104 -21.48 -35.38 16.60
C PRO A 104 -21.64 -34.47 17.81
N GLY A 105 -21.45 -34.95 19.05
CA GLY A 105 -21.58 -34.14 20.27
C GLY A 105 -20.41 -33.19 20.52
N ARG A 106 -19.27 -33.38 19.84
CA ARG A 106 -18.02 -32.65 20.09
C ARG A 106 -17.70 -31.54 19.08
N TRP A 107 -18.70 -31.07 18.35
CA TRP A 107 -18.53 -30.02 17.32
C TRP A 107 -18.05 -28.67 17.86
N GLN A 108 -18.33 -28.39 19.14
CA GLN A 108 -18.23 -27.05 19.69
C GLN A 108 -16.81 -26.51 19.76
N GLU A 109 -15.84 -27.34 20.19
CA GLU A 109 -14.43 -26.93 20.29
C GLU A 109 -13.88 -26.47 18.93
N LYS A 110 -14.12 -27.26 17.88
CA LYS A 110 -13.63 -26.93 16.53
C LYS A 110 -14.37 -25.78 15.88
N TYR A 111 -15.64 -25.60 16.21
CA TYR A 111 -16.40 -24.43 15.78
C TYR A 111 -15.85 -23.14 16.41
N GLU A 112 -15.57 -23.14 17.71
CA GLU A 112 -15.02 -21.98 18.43
C GLU A 112 -13.61 -21.61 17.94
N ASP A 113 -12.76 -22.61 17.65
CA ASP A 113 -11.45 -22.43 17.03
C ASP A 113 -11.56 -21.74 15.66
N MET A 114 -12.44 -22.22 14.78
CA MET A 114 -12.66 -21.61 13.47
C MET A 114 -13.26 -20.21 13.55
N GLN A 115 -14.17 -19.98 14.50
CA GLN A 115 -14.78 -18.66 14.71
C GLN A 115 -13.71 -17.63 15.10
N THR A 116 -12.77 -18.02 15.97
CA THR A 116 -11.63 -17.19 16.38
C THR A 116 -10.72 -16.88 15.19
N LEU A 117 -10.38 -17.88 14.39
CA LEU A 117 -9.58 -17.70 13.18
C LEU A 117 -10.24 -16.74 12.17
N LEU A 118 -11.57 -16.84 12.00
CA LEU A 118 -12.33 -15.97 11.09
C LEU A 118 -12.43 -14.52 11.59
N PHE A 119 -12.61 -14.30 12.89
CA PHE A 119 -12.57 -12.94 13.44
C PHE A 119 -11.20 -12.31 13.27
N ASN A 120 -10.14 -13.05 13.56
CA ASN A 120 -8.77 -12.60 13.35
C ASN A 120 -8.52 -12.25 11.86
N ALA A 121 -9.01 -13.09 10.94
CA ALA A 121 -8.92 -12.85 9.51
C ALA A 121 -9.65 -11.58 9.08
N HIS A 122 -10.85 -11.36 9.61
CA HIS A 122 -11.64 -10.18 9.31
C HIS A 122 -10.95 -8.89 9.79
N HIS A 123 -10.39 -8.90 10.99
CA HIS A 123 -9.61 -7.77 11.51
C HIS A 123 -8.39 -7.47 10.63
N LEU A 124 -7.65 -8.49 10.21
CA LEU A 124 -6.50 -8.34 9.33
C LEU A 124 -6.87 -7.76 7.95
N ILE A 125 -7.97 -8.22 7.34
CA ILE A 125 -8.48 -7.64 6.09
C ILE A 125 -8.84 -6.17 6.28
N ASN A 126 -9.45 -5.84 7.42
CA ASN A 126 -9.81 -4.46 7.74
C ASN A 126 -8.58 -3.57 7.93
N GLU A 127 -7.51 -4.08 8.55
CA GLU A 127 -6.24 -3.36 8.67
C GLU A 127 -5.58 -3.12 7.31
N TYR A 128 -5.79 -3.99 6.32
CA TYR A 128 -5.27 -3.82 4.97
C TYR A 128 -6.03 -2.75 4.15
N ARG A 129 -7.24 -2.36 4.57
CA ARG A 129 -8.09 -1.40 3.83
C ARG A 129 -7.42 -0.06 3.52
N PRO A 130 -6.68 0.58 4.44
CA PRO A 130 -5.99 1.83 4.14
C PRO A 130 -4.90 1.67 3.08
N HIS A 131 -4.19 0.53 3.07
CA HIS A 131 -3.19 0.23 2.05
C HIS A 131 -3.85 0.02 0.68
N GLN A 132 -4.93 -0.76 0.64
CA GLN A 132 -5.76 -0.96 -0.56
C GLN A 132 -6.26 0.37 -1.12
N ALA A 133 -6.82 1.24 -0.27
CA ALA A 133 -7.35 2.54 -0.69
C ALA A 133 -6.27 3.44 -1.31
N ARG A 134 -5.04 3.44 -0.76
CA ARG A 134 -3.91 4.16 -1.33
C ARG A 134 -3.52 3.62 -2.70
N ALA A 135 -3.40 2.29 -2.83
CA ALA A 135 -3.09 1.65 -4.11
C ALA A 135 -4.16 1.98 -5.17
N SER A 136 -5.44 1.92 -4.80
CA SER A 136 -6.54 2.32 -5.69
C SER A 136 -6.46 3.79 -6.11
N LEU A 137 -6.14 4.69 -5.19
CA LEU A 137 -5.98 6.11 -5.50
C LEU A 137 -4.80 6.37 -6.45
N ILE A 138 -3.67 5.70 -6.20
CA ILE A 138 -2.48 5.79 -7.07
C ILE A 138 -2.84 5.33 -8.48
N ALA A 139 -3.46 4.15 -8.62
CA ALA A 139 -3.87 3.62 -9.91
C ALA A 139 -4.82 4.58 -10.66
N MET A 140 -5.81 5.16 -9.96
CA MET A 140 -6.69 6.16 -10.55
C MET A 140 -5.94 7.42 -11.02
N MET A 141 -4.98 7.91 -10.23
CA MET A 141 -4.18 9.08 -10.61
C MET A 141 -3.24 8.80 -11.78
N GLU A 142 -2.65 7.61 -11.85
CA GLU A 142 -1.81 7.16 -12.97
C GLU A 142 -2.63 7.09 -14.27
N GLU A 143 -3.85 6.55 -14.20
CA GLU A 143 -4.77 6.52 -15.34
C GLU A 143 -5.14 7.93 -15.81
N GLN A 144 -5.44 8.85 -14.88
CA GLN A 144 -5.74 10.25 -15.21
C GLN A 144 -4.55 10.96 -15.85
N LEU A 145 -3.32 10.69 -15.38
CA LEU A 145 -2.10 11.24 -15.97
C LEU A 145 -1.86 10.69 -17.38
N ALA A 146 -2.11 9.40 -17.61
CA ALA A 146 -2.00 8.78 -18.93
C ALA A 146 -2.98 9.43 -19.92
N ARG A 147 -4.27 9.52 -19.57
CA ARG A 147 -5.28 10.18 -20.41
C ARG A 147 -4.92 11.62 -20.76
N ARG A 148 -4.49 12.41 -19.77
CA ARG A 148 -4.09 13.81 -20.01
C ARG A 148 -2.87 13.94 -20.92
N ARG A 149 -1.93 12.99 -20.87
CA ARG A 149 -0.77 12.99 -21.79
C ARG A 149 -1.19 12.70 -23.22
N GLU A 150 -2.06 11.71 -23.42
CA GLU A 150 -2.60 11.38 -24.74
C GLU A 150 -3.38 12.55 -25.37
N GLU A 151 -4.20 13.25 -24.58
CA GLU A 151 -4.92 14.46 -25.05
C GLU A 151 -3.98 15.58 -25.49
N VAL A 152 -2.90 15.82 -24.73
CA VAL A 152 -1.88 16.83 -25.04
C VAL A 152 -1.10 16.44 -26.30
N GLU A 153 -0.75 15.16 -26.45
CA GLU A 153 -0.10 14.64 -27.65
C GLU A 153 -1.00 14.72 -28.88
N GLY A 154 -2.28 14.35 -28.75
CA GLY A 154 -3.28 14.50 -29.81
C GLY A 154 -3.47 15.95 -30.24
N SER A 155 -3.53 16.87 -29.27
CA SER A 155 -3.62 18.32 -29.53
C SER A 155 -2.36 18.85 -30.22
N ARG A 156 -1.17 18.40 -29.80
CA ARG A 156 0.10 18.75 -30.45
C ARG A 156 0.18 18.22 -31.89
N GLN A 157 -0.27 17.00 -32.14
CA GLN A 157 -0.31 16.43 -33.49
C GLN A 157 -1.28 17.18 -34.40
N HIS A 158 -2.46 17.56 -33.89
CA HIS A 158 -3.41 18.38 -34.63
C HIS A 158 -2.84 19.75 -35.02
N LEU A 159 -2.19 20.44 -34.07
CA LEU A 159 -1.53 21.73 -34.33
C LEU A 159 -0.36 21.61 -35.34
N ARG A 160 0.39 20.51 -35.28
CA ARG A 160 1.48 20.23 -36.23
C ARG A 160 0.95 19.91 -37.63
N GLY A 161 -0.19 19.25 -37.76
CA GLY A 161 -0.86 18.98 -39.05
C GLY A 161 -1.57 20.19 -39.64
N GLY A 162 -2.12 21.09 -38.81
CA GLY A 162 -2.78 22.32 -39.24
C GLY A 162 -1.83 23.43 -39.72
N SER A 163 -0.55 23.37 -39.35
CA SER A 163 0.50 24.30 -39.79
C SER A 163 1.01 24.06 -41.23
N GLY A 164 0.51 23.03 -41.92
CA GLY A 164 1.07 22.52 -43.17
C GLY A 164 0.39 22.92 -44.48
N ASN A 165 -0.57 23.85 -44.49
CA ASN A 165 -1.27 24.21 -45.73
C ASN A 165 -1.30 25.73 -46.00
N PRO A 166 -0.27 26.29 -46.66
CA PRO A 166 -0.42 27.38 -47.63
C PRO A 166 -0.44 26.80 -49.06
N PRO A 167 -0.97 27.47 -50.09
CA PRO A 167 -1.43 28.86 -50.18
C PRO A 167 -2.95 29.06 -50.32
#